data_AF-A0A090VFY9-F1
#
_entry.id   AF-A0A090VFY9-F1
#
_cell.length_a   1.000
_cell.length_b   1.000
_cell.length_c   1.000
_cell.angle_alpha   90.00
_cell.angle_beta   90.00
_cell.angle_gamma   90.00
#
_symmetry.space_group_name_H-M   'P 1'
#
loop_
_entity.id
_entity.type
_entity.pdbx_description
1 polymer ?
#
loop_
_entity_poly.entity_id
_entity_poly.type
_entity_poly.pdbx_seq_one_letter_code
_entity_poly.pdbx_strand_id
1 'polypeptide(L)'
;MKHFILTLLIATTMQIDTIFKFEKTSDITNWTVVNDAVMGGKSSGAFTLNETGHGVYTGHVSLENNGGFSSLRYRFNDISTEGFSKVILKIKGDGKNYQFRVKSKLTDKHSYIALFSSSKTWEVIEISLADMYPAFRGRKLDIPNFDANSIEEVAFLIGNKTAEDFKLEIDSILLKQ
;
A
#
# COMPACT_ATOMS: atom_id res chain seq x y z
N MET A 1 -14.53 -53.60 -23.68
CA MET A 1 -15.15 -52.37 -23.15
C MET A 1 -14.05 -51.32 -22.99
N LYS A 2 -14.07 -50.22 -23.75
CA LYS A 2 -13.09 -49.13 -23.61
C LYS A 2 -13.63 -48.12 -22.60
N HIS A 3 -12.99 -47.99 -21.44
CA HIS A 3 -13.32 -46.95 -20.47
C HIS A 3 -12.70 -45.63 -20.92
N PHE A 4 -13.57 -44.66 -21.23
CA PHE A 4 -13.17 -43.28 -21.47
C PHE A 4 -13.04 -42.59 -20.11
N ILE A 5 -11.82 -42.26 -19.71
CA ILE A 5 -11.59 -41.42 -18.52
C ILE A 5 -11.72 -39.97 -18.98
N LEU A 6 -12.79 -39.30 -18.55
CA LEU A 6 -13.00 -37.88 -18.77
C LEU A 6 -12.18 -37.11 -17.74
N THR A 7 -11.02 -36.59 -18.12
CA THR A 7 -10.23 -35.70 -17.26
C THR A 7 -10.88 -34.32 -17.26
N LEU A 8 -11.51 -33.95 -16.14
CA LEU A 8 -12.09 -32.62 -15.95
C LEU A 8 -10.96 -31.61 -15.69
N LEU A 9 -10.64 -30.77 -16.67
CA LEU A 9 -9.79 -29.60 -16.46
C LEU A 9 -10.59 -28.56 -15.66
N ILE A 10 -10.28 -28.40 -14.37
CA ILE A 10 -10.81 -27.29 -13.58
C ILE A 10 -9.98 -26.06 -13.93
N ALA A 11 -10.55 -25.15 -14.72
CA ALA A 11 -9.99 -23.83 -14.92
C ALA A 11 -10.16 -23.04 -13.62
N THR A 12 -9.09 -22.83 -12.86
CA THR A 12 -9.10 -21.95 -11.68
C THR A 12 -9.24 -20.51 -12.16
N THR A 13 -10.37 -19.89 -11.85
CA THR A 13 -10.60 -18.45 -12.10
C THR A 13 -9.71 -17.64 -11.17
N MET A 14 -8.87 -16.73 -11.70
CA MET A 14 -8.10 -15.83 -10.85
C MET A 14 -9.04 -14.93 -10.05
N GLN A 15 -8.99 -15.01 -8.73
CA GLN A 15 -9.76 -14.16 -7.84
C GLN A 15 -9.06 -12.81 -7.66
N ILE A 16 -9.85 -11.72 -7.74
CA ILE A 16 -9.40 -10.36 -7.45
C ILE A 16 -10.43 -9.73 -6.49
N ASP A 17 -9.95 -9.05 -5.47
CA ASP A 17 -10.80 -8.25 -4.57
C ASP A 17 -10.29 -6.83 -4.44
N THR A 18 -11.18 -5.88 -4.13
CA THR A 18 -10.86 -4.46 -4.10
C THR A 18 -10.66 -3.97 -2.68
N ILE A 19 -9.45 -3.49 -2.36
CA ILE A 19 -9.22 -2.74 -1.12
C ILE A 19 -9.71 -1.30 -1.28
N PHE A 20 -9.33 -0.66 -2.39
CA PHE A 20 -9.84 0.65 -2.74
C PHE A 20 -9.71 0.90 -4.24
N LYS A 21 -10.75 1.47 -4.85
CA LYS A 21 -10.75 1.94 -6.23
C LYS A 21 -11.13 3.42 -6.23
N PHE A 22 -10.23 4.26 -6.72
CA PHE A 22 -10.51 5.70 -6.83
C PHE A 22 -11.38 5.98 -8.06
N GLU A 23 -12.38 6.82 -7.83
CA GLU A 23 -13.31 7.38 -8.81
C GLU A 23 -13.64 8.81 -8.39
N LYS A 24 -14.24 9.61 -9.29
CA LYS A 24 -14.54 11.03 -9.04
C LYS A 24 -15.43 11.30 -7.82
N THR A 25 -16.19 10.31 -7.39
CA THR A 25 -17.12 10.39 -6.25
C THR A 25 -16.68 9.55 -5.07
N SER A 26 -15.43 9.04 -5.07
CA SER A 26 -14.91 8.28 -3.93
C SER A 26 -14.91 9.10 -2.65
N ASP A 27 -15.42 8.51 -1.58
CA ASP A 27 -15.24 9.04 -0.23
C ASP A 27 -13.81 8.79 0.23
N ILE A 28 -13.05 9.87 0.44
CA ILE A 28 -11.67 9.83 0.90
C ILE A 28 -11.51 10.23 2.37
N THR A 29 -12.60 10.38 3.14
CA THR A 29 -12.55 10.86 4.54
C THR A 29 -11.78 9.94 5.49
N ASN A 30 -11.74 8.64 5.20
CA ASN A 30 -10.97 7.65 5.96
C ASN A 30 -9.47 7.61 5.59
N TRP A 31 -9.04 8.44 4.63
CA TRP A 31 -7.63 8.62 4.30
C TRP A 31 -7.02 9.72 5.16
N THR A 32 -5.88 9.44 5.79
CA THR A 32 -5.21 10.36 6.70
C THR A 32 -3.73 10.48 6.41
N VAL A 33 -3.19 11.69 6.47
CA VAL A 33 -1.75 11.94 6.36
C VAL A 33 -1.13 12.05 7.75
N VAL A 34 -0.04 11.33 7.97
CA VAL A 34 0.78 11.38 9.18
C VAL A 34 2.20 11.77 8.80
N ASN A 35 2.67 12.90 9.33
CA ASN A 35 4.02 13.41 9.13
C ASN A 35 4.91 13.19 10.37
N ASP A 36 6.15 13.66 10.32
CA ASP A 36 7.20 13.52 11.34
C ASP A 36 7.20 14.58 12.45
N ALA A 37 6.09 15.30 12.63
CA ALA A 37 6.00 16.47 13.51
C ALA A 37 6.17 16.17 15.02
N VAL A 38 6.08 14.91 15.48
CA VAL A 38 6.17 14.55 16.91
C VAL A 38 7.47 15.05 17.56
N MET A 39 8.58 15.03 16.83
CA MET A 39 9.88 15.54 17.30
C MET A 39 10.24 16.91 16.67
N GLY A 40 9.26 17.61 16.09
CA GLY A 40 9.46 18.89 15.41
C GLY A 40 9.84 18.76 13.93
N GLY A 41 9.77 17.57 13.34
CA GLY A 41 9.98 17.36 11.91
C GLY A 41 9.08 18.25 11.05
N LYS A 42 9.59 18.64 9.87
CA LYS A 42 8.95 19.60 8.98
C LYS A 42 8.46 19.00 7.67
N SER A 43 8.34 17.68 7.57
CA SER A 43 7.73 17.07 6.39
C SER A 43 6.24 17.42 6.35
N SER A 44 5.74 17.59 5.14
CA SER A 44 4.33 17.88 4.88
C SER A 44 3.82 16.99 3.78
N GLY A 45 2.56 16.57 3.92
CA GLY A 45 1.86 15.78 2.92
C GLY A 45 0.40 16.18 2.88
N ALA A 46 -0.19 16.04 1.71
CA ALA A 46 -1.58 16.31 1.43
C ALA A 46 -2.16 15.19 0.55
N PHE A 47 -3.45 14.94 0.72
CA PHE A 47 -4.17 13.95 -0.06
C PHE A 47 -5.47 14.52 -0.59
N THR A 48 -5.68 14.39 -1.90
CA THR A 48 -6.87 14.89 -2.58
C THR A 48 -7.31 13.90 -3.67
N LEU A 49 -8.51 14.12 -4.20
CA LEU A 49 -8.97 13.47 -5.42
C LEU A 49 -8.83 14.45 -6.59
N ASN A 50 -8.25 14.01 -7.71
CA ASN A 50 -8.12 14.86 -8.90
C ASN A 50 -9.36 14.79 -9.81
N GLU A 51 -9.42 15.67 -10.82
CA GLU A 51 -10.54 15.77 -11.76
C GLU A 51 -10.79 14.51 -12.60
N THR A 52 -9.76 13.67 -12.76
CA THR A 52 -9.85 12.37 -13.44
C THR A 52 -10.31 11.23 -12.53
N GLY A 53 -10.46 11.48 -11.21
CA GLY A 53 -10.93 10.50 -10.24
C GLY A 53 -9.82 9.62 -9.64
N HIS A 54 -8.58 10.10 -9.58
CA HIS A 54 -7.46 9.40 -8.94
C HIS A 54 -7.11 10.04 -7.60
N GLY A 55 -6.69 9.23 -6.64
CA GLY A 55 -6.13 9.73 -5.38
C GLY A 55 -4.74 10.32 -5.64
N VAL A 56 -4.49 11.53 -5.13
CA VAL A 56 -3.24 12.26 -5.32
C VAL A 56 -2.59 12.53 -3.98
N TYR A 57 -1.50 11.81 -3.71
CA TYR A 57 -0.68 11.99 -2.52
C TYR A 57 0.55 12.83 -2.89
N THR A 58 0.66 14.02 -2.29
CA THR A 58 1.73 14.98 -2.61
C THR A 58 2.30 15.62 -1.36
N GLY A 59 3.48 16.20 -1.46
CA GLY A 59 4.06 16.94 -0.35
C GLY A 59 5.56 17.17 -0.49
N HIS A 60 6.19 17.50 0.63
CA HIS A 60 7.63 17.71 0.76
C HIS A 60 8.17 16.94 1.96
N VAL A 61 9.19 16.13 1.74
CA VAL A 61 9.97 15.50 2.82
C VAL A 61 11.08 16.47 3.24
N SER A 62 11.19 16.76 4.53
CA SER A 62 12.29 17.53 5.11
C SER A 62 13.09 16.69 6.10
N LEU A 63 14.41 16.87 6.12
CA LEU A 63 15.30 16.24 7.09
C LEU A 63 15.57 17.13 8.32
N GLU A 64 14.96 18.31 8.38
CA GLU A 64 15.06 19.20 9.53
C GLU A 64 14.47 18.54 10.78
N ASN A 65 15.06 18.85 11.95
CA ASN A 65 14.60 18.36 13.26
C ASN A 65 14.50 16.83 13.36
N ASN A 66 15.42 16.11 12.70
CA ASN A 66 15.41 14.65 12.61
C ASN A 66 14.13 14.08 11.97
N GLY A 67 13.49 14.87 11.11
CA GLY A 67 12.41 14.42 10.25
C GLY A 67 12.88 13.48 9.13
N GLY A 68 12.01 13.31 8.15
CA GLY A 68 12.30 12.61 6.91
C GLY A 68 11.21 11.66 6.47
N PHE A 69 9.94 11.87 6.82
CA PHE A 69 8.85 11.07 6.24
C PHE A 69 7.49 11.76 6.17
N SER A 70 6.68 11.29 5.22
CA SER A 70 5.23 11.47 5.21
C SER A 70 4.56 10.12 4.93
N SER A 71 3.39 9.87 5.54
CA SER A 71 2.64 8.62 5.40
C SER A 71 1.17 8.89 5.14
N LEU A 72 0.65 8.40 4.02
CA LEU A 72 -0.78 8.36 3.72
C LEU A 72 -1.35 7.01 4.14
N ARG A 73 -2.39 6.99 4.98
CA ARG A 73 -2.99 5.79 5.57
C ARG A 73 -4.47 5.71 5.27
N TYR A 74 -4.93 4.52 4.92
CA TYR A 74 -6.34 4.18 4.77
C TYR A 74 -6.71 3.09 5.77
N ARG A 75 -7.70 3.37 6.62
CA ARG A 75 -8.20 2.44 7.63
C ARG A 75 -9.61 2.01 7.29
N PHE A 76 -9.92 0.76 7.61
CA PHE A 76 -11.20 0.13 7.35
C PHE A 76 -11.44 -0.97 8.40
N ASN A 77 -12.64 -1.56 8.41
CA ASN A 77 -13.02 -2.54 9.44
C ASN A 77 -12.16 -3.80 9.35
N ASP A 78 -12.26 -4.53 8.25
CA ASP A 78 -11.41 -5.67 7.90
C ASP A 78 -11.64 -6.06 6.43
N ILE A 79 -10.59 -6.56 5.78
CA ILE A 79 -10.67 -7.22 4.47
C ILE A 79 -9.92 -8.56 4.60
N SER A 80 -10.57 -9.64 4.19
CA SER A 80 -9.96 -10.98 4.20
C SER A 80 -8.84 -11.08 3.16
N THR A 81 -7.73 -11.68 3.55
CA THR A 81 -6.62 -12.05 2.65
C THR A 81 -6.62 -13.54 2.31
N GLU A 82 -7.59 -14.31 2.81
CA GLU A 82 -7.70 -15.74 2.50
C GLU A 82 -7.89 -15.97 0.99
N GLY A 83 -7.07 -16.85 0.43
CA GLY A 83 -7.08 -17.13 -1.01
C GLY A 83 -6.36 -16.11 -1.87
N PHE A 84 -5.79 -15.05 -1.30
CA PHE A 84 -4.99 -14.04 -2.01
C PHE A 84 -3.51 -14.16 -1.65
N SER A 85 -2.63 -14.04 -2.65
CA SER A 85 -1.17 -14.08 -2.45
C SER A 85 -0.50 -12.72 -2.65
N LYS A 86 -1.19 -11.78 -3.30
CA LYS A 86 -0.61 -10.50 -3.73
C LYS A 86 -1.50 -9.30 -3.47
N VAL A 87 -0.86 -8.16 -3.23
CA VAL A 87 -1.45 -6.83 -3.40
C VAL A 87 -1.06 -6.28 -4.77
N ILE A 88 -2.00 -5.69 -5.48
CA ILE A 88 -1.81 -5.07 -6.79
C ILE A 88 -2.08 -3.58 -6.67
N LEU A 89 -1.06 -2.78 -6.98
CA LEU A 89 -1.15 -1.33 -6.99
C LEU A 89 -1.14 -0.84 -8.43
N LYS A 90 -2.13 -0.03 -8.80
CA LYS A 90 -2.08 0.73 -10.07
C LYS A 90 -1.83 2.19 -9.75
N ILE A 91 -0.64 2.66 -10.10
CA ILE A 91 -0.12 3.96 -9.66
C ILE A 91 0.64 4.67 -10.77
N LYS A 92 0.88 5.97 -10.57
CA LYS A 92 1.83 6.78 -11.31
C LYS A 92 2.55 7.68 -10.32
N GLY A 93 3.85 7.49 -10.14
CA GLY A 93 4.64 8.29 -9.22
C GLY A 93 5.55 9.26 -9.94
N ASP A 94 6.73 9.43 -9.36
CA ASP A 94 7.66 10.50 -9.68
C ASP A 94 9.11 10.04 -9.85
N GLY A 95 9.34 8.71 -9.85
CA GLY A 95 10.68 8.12 -9.95
C GLY A 95 11.30 7.73 -8.60
N LYS A 96 10.60 7.97 -7.48
CA LYS A 96 11.14 7.75 -6.13
C LYS A 96 10.79 6.39 -5.56
N ASN A 97 11.50 6.04 -4.48
CA ASN A 97 11.26 4.85 -3.68
C ASN A 97 10.24 5.14 -2.57
N TYR A 98 9.21 4.30 -2.53
CA TYR A 98 8.14 4.33 -1.55
C TYR A 98 8.08 3.01 -0.79
N GLN A 99 7.31 3.04 0.29
CA GLN A 99 6.92 1.86 1.04
C GLN A 99 5.41 1.69 0.89
N PHE A 100 4.98 0.49 0.52
CA PHE A 100 3.62 0.06 0.76
C PHE A 100 3.59 -0.69 2.09
N ARG A 101 2.60 -0.40 2.93
CA ARG A 101 2.50 -0.98 4.26
C ARG A 101 1.12 -1.53 4.51
N VAL A 102 1.08 -2.60 5.30
CA VAL A 102 -0.14 -3.27 5.73
C VAL A 102 -0.10 -3.46 7.24
N LYS A 103 -1.25 -3.35 7.90
CA LYS A 103 -1.47 -3.92 9.23
C LYS A 103 -2.52 -5.01 9.18
N SER A 104 -2.25 -6.11 9.88
CA SER A 104 -3.28 -7.11 10.11
C SER A 104 -4.33 -6.58 11.08
N LYS A 105 -3.91 -5.95 12.19
CA LYS A 105 -4.81 -5.28 13.14
C LYS A 105 -4.41 -3.83 13.37
N LEU A 106 -5.38 -2.94 13.52
CA LEU A 106 -5.12 -1.52 13.83
C LEU A 106 -4.37 -1.34 15.16
N THR A 107 -4.60 -2.24 16.09
CA THR A 107 -3.96 -2.29 17.42
C THR A 107 -2.49 -2.73 17.36
N ASP A 108 -2.04 -3.32 16.24
CA ASP A 108 -0.64 -3.71 16.09
C ASP A 108 0.26 -2.48 16.08
N LYS A 109 1.36 -2.57 16.82
CA LYS A 109 2.37 -1.50 16.83
C LYS A 109 3.13 -1.44 15.51
N HIS A 110 3.38 -2.60 14.90
CA HIS A 110 4.17 -2.75 13.68
C HIS A 110 3.30 -2.68 12.42
N SER A 111 3.96 -2.54 11.28
CA SER A 111 3.37 -2.77 9.96
C SER A 111 4.23 -3.77 9.21
N TYR A 112 3.63 -4.50 8.29
CA TYR A 112 4.34 -5.27 7.28
C TYR A 112 4.64 -4.36 6.09
N ILE A 113 5.85 -4.45 5.55
CA ILE A 113 6.38 -3.47 4.59
C ILE A 113 6.83 -4.17 3.32
N ALA A 114 6.45 -3.61 2.18
CA ALA A 114 7.08 -3.82 0.89
C ALA A 114 7.67 -2.50 0.38
N LEU A 115 8.86 -2.58 -0.22
CA LEU A 115 9.48 -1.44 -0.90
C LEU A 115 9.15 -1.51 -2.38
N PHE A 116 8.91 -0.35 -2.99
CA PHE A 116 8.75 -0.26 -4.44
C PHE A 116 9.31 1.05 -4.99
N SER A 117 9.76 1.02 -6.24
CA SER A 117 10.13 2.22 -7.00
C SER A 117 8.96 2.60 -7.89
N SER A 118 8.64 3.88 -7.96
CA SER A 118 7.61 4.40 -8.86
C SER A 118 8.21 4.94 -10.15
N SER A 119 7.40 5.03 -11.21
CA SER A 119 7.72 5.61 -12.50
C SER A 119 6.85 6.83 -12.78
N LYS A 120 7.26 7.64 -13.76
CA LYS A 120 6.50 8.83 -14.20
C LYS A 120 5.32 8.48 -15.12
N THR A 121 5.06 7.19 -15.34
CA THR A 121 3.98 6.65 -16.16
C THR A 121 3.07 5.79 -15.30
N TRP A 122 1.86 5.52 -15.79
CA TRP A 122 0.98 4.55 -15.12
C TRP A 122 1.59 3.16 -15.22
N GLU A 123 1.67 2.47 -14.08
CA GLU A 123 2.21 1.12 -13.99
C GLU A 123 1.41 0.28 -12.99
N VAL A 124 1.65 -1.02 -13.03
CA VAL A 124 1.12 -1.99 -12.08
C VAL A 124 2.28 -2.58 -11.28
N ILE A 125 2.19 -2.48 -9.96
CA ILE A 125 3.15 -3.07 -9.03
C ILE A 125 2.46 -4.25 -8.35
N GLU A 126 3.03 -5.44 -8.50
CA GLU A 126 2.59 -6.64 -7.78
C GLU A 126 3.49 -6.85 -6.55
N ILE A 127 2.87 -6.93 -5.37
CA ILE A 127 3.55 -7.14 -4.09
C ILE A 127 3.10 -8.48 -3.54
N SER A 128 4.03 -9.39 -3.31
CA SER A 128 3.78 -10.65 -2.59
C SER A 128 3.51 -10.35 -1.12
N LEU A 129 2.36 -10.81 -0.61
CA LEU A 129 2.01 -10.66 0.81
C LEU A 129 3.05 -11.35 1.69
N ALA A 130 3.45 -12.58 1.34
CA ALA A 130 4.42 -13.38 2.11
C ALA A 130 5.83 -12.76 2.19
N ASP A 131 6.16 -11.82 1.31
CA ASP A 131 7.45 -11.13 1.30
C ASP A 131 7.44 -9.83 2.14
N MET A 132 6.26 -9.39 2.59
CA MET A 132 6.14 -8.16 3.38
C MET A 132 6.71 -8.39 4.78
N TYR A 133 7.78 -7.68 5.12
CA TYR A 133 8.50 -7.87 6.38
C TYR A 133 7.98 -6.95 7.49
N PRO A 134 7.97 -7.40 8.75
CA PRO A 134 7.49 -6.61 9.87
C PRO A 134 8.51 -5.53 10.26
N ALA A 135 8.03 -4.31 10.48
CA ALA A 135 8.86 -3.24 11.03
C ALA A 135 8.07 -2.29 11.93
N PHE A 136 8.76 -1.72 12.91
CA PHE A 136 8.23 -0.69 13.81
C PHE A 136 9.22 0.46 13.92
N ARG A 137 8.75 1.70 13.66
CA ARG A 137 9.57 2.92 13.74
C ARG A 137 10.91 2.81 13.00
N GLY A 138 10.87 2.27 11.77
CA GLY A 138 12.03 2.12 10.91
C GLY A 138 12.95 0.93 11.24
N ARG A 139 12.64 0.14 12.28
CA ARG A 139 13.41 -1.06 12.65
C ARG A 139 12.67 -2.30 12.18
N LYS A 140 13.34 -3.15 11.40
CA LYS A 140 12.84 -4.50 11.09
C LYS A 140 12.74 -5.30 12.39
N LEU A 141 11.66 -6.05 12.53
CA LEU A 141 11.42 -6.91 13.69
C LEU A 141 11.85 -8.35 13.40
N ASP A 142 12.15 -9.09 14.46
CA ASP A 142 12.45 -10.52 14.42
C ASP A 142 11.19 -11.34 14.73
N ILE A 143 10.20 -11.21 13.83
CA ILE A 143 8.97 -12.00 13.79
C ILE A 143 8.73 -12.41 12.32
N PRO A 144 7.85 -13.38 12.03
CA PRO A 144 7.57 -13.80 10.65
C PRO A 144 7.11 -12.64 9.75
N ASN A 145 7.25 -12.83 8.43
CA ASN A 145 6.61 -11.97 7.43
C ASN A 145 5.07 -12.11 7.49
N PHE A 146 4.35 -11.30 6.72
CA PHE A 146 2.89 -11.31 6.72
C PHE A 146 2.34 -12.68 6.31
N ASP A 147 1.57 -13.28 7.22
CA ASP A 147 0.86 -14.56 7.06
C ASP A 147 -0.58 -14.50 7.58
N ALA A 148 -1.08 -13.29 7.88
CA ALA A 148 -2.41 -13.12 8.46
C ALA A 148 -3.54 -13.27 7.43
N ASN A 149 -4.73 -13.60 7.94
CA ASN A 149 -5.94 -13.81 7.14
C ASN A 149 -6.78 -12.54 6.94
N SER A 150 -6.37 -11.41 7.51
CA SER A 150 -7.04 -10.14 7.28
C SER A 150 -6.09 -8.95 7.41
N ILE A 151 -6.53 -7.84 6.81
CA ILE A 151 -5.89 -6.53 6.92
C ILE A 151 -6.93 -5.48 7.39
N GLU A 152 -6.47 -4.45 8.08
CA GLU A 152 -7.33 -3.35 8.58
C GLU A 152 -6.77 -1.95 8.26
N GLU A 153 -5.52 -1.86 7.80
CA GLU A 153 -4.89 -0.62 7.34
C GLU A 153 -3.96 -0.91 6.16
N VAL A 154 -4.03 -0.06 5.14
CA VAL A 154 -2.99 0.06 4.12
C VAL A 154 -2.39 1.46 4.14
N ALA A 155 -1.12 1.58 3.78
CA ALA A 155 -0.47 2.88 3.73
C ALA A 155 0.60 2.99 2.64
N PHE A 156 0.75 4.20 2.12
CA PHE A 156 1.92 4.62 1.34
C PHE A 156 2.79 5.49 2.23
N LEU A 157 4.10 5.27 2.22
CA LEU A 157 5.05 6.11 2.93
C LEU A 157 6.21 6.46 2.02
N ILE A 158 6.56 7.75 2.02
CA ILE A 158 7.84 8.23 1.54
C ILE A 158 8.70 8.59 2.74
N GLY A 159 9.92 8.08 2.78
CA GLY A 159 10.86 8.26 3.88
C GLY A 159 12.21 7.64 3.54
N ASN A 160 12.82 8.17 2.49
CA ASN A 160 14.02 7.64 1.82
C ASN A 160 15.31 8.37 2.23
N LYS A 161 15.28 9.15 3.31
CA LYS A 161 16.41 9.95 3.84
C LYS A 161 16.88 11.07 2.90
N THR A 162 16.01 11.54 2.03
CA THR A 162 16.26 12.66 1.12
C THR A 162 15.24 13.76 1.38
N ALA A 163 15.67 15.02 1.33
CA ALA A 163 14.74 16.16 1.34
C ALA A 163 14.29 16.47 -0.09
N GLU A 164 13.00 16.30 -0.38
CA GLU A 164 12.48 16.43 -1.74
C GLU A 164 10.95 16.53 -1.80
N ASP A 165 10.46 17.14 -2.87
CA ASP A 165 9.04 17.13 -3.22
C ASP A 165 8.64 15.78 -3.80
N PHE A 166 7.42 15.33 -3.51
CA PHE A 166 6.91 14.06 -4.01
C PHE A 166 5.48 14.14 -4.53
N LYS A 167 5.16 13.24 -5.45
CA LYS A 167 3.82 13.03 -5.98
C LYS A 167 3.59 11.57 -6.36
N LEU A 168 2.51 11.01 -5.83
CA LEU A 168 2.02 9.67 -6.16
C LEU A 168 0.53 9.74 -6.48
N GLU A 169 0.18 9.42 -7.71
CA GLU A 169 -1.21 9.23 -8.16
C GLU A 169 -1.57 7.75 -8.05
N ILE A 170 -2.76 7.47 -7.51
CA ILE A 170 -3.22 6.12 -7.18
C ILE A 170 -4.57 5.90 -7.84
N ASP A 171 -4.66 4.86 -8.67
CA ASP A 171 -5.88 4.45 -9.33
C ASP A 171 -6.60 3.35 -8.53
N SER A 172 -5.87 2.33 -8.07
CA SER A 172 -6.46 1.23 -7.30
C SER A 172 -5.46 0.47 -6.43
N ILE A 173 -6.01 -0.18 -5.41
CA ILE A 173 -5.35 -1.15 -4.52
C ILE A 173 -6.24 -2.39 -4.49
N LEU A 174 -5.72 -3.52 -4.94
CA LEU A 174 -6.47 -4.77 -5.08
C LEU A 174 -5.73 -5.92 -4.40
N LEU A 175 -6.45 -6.98 -4.06
CA LEU A 175 -5.90 -8.29 -3.71
C LEU A 175 -6.04 -9.23 -4.92
N LYS A 176 -5.06 -10.12 -5.12
CA LYS A 176 -5.03 -11.08 -6.22
C LYS A 176 -4.50 -12.44 -5.75
N GLN A 177 -5.15 -13.50 -6.23
CA GLN A 177 -4.76 -14.90 -6.00
C GLN A 177 -3.40 -15.21 -6.62
#